data_AF-A0AAE1TGF5-F1
#
_entry.id   AF-A0AAE1TGF5-F1
#
_cell.length_a   1.000
_cell.length_b   1.000
_cell.length_c   1.000
_cell.angle_alpha   90.00
_cell.angle_beta   90.00
_cell.angle_gamma   90.00
#
_symmetry.space_group_name_H-M   'P 1'
#
loop_
_entity.id
_entity.type
_entity.pdbx_description
1 polymer ?
#
loop_
_entity_poly.entity_id
_entity_poly.type
_entity_poly.pdbx_seq_one_letter_code
_entity_poly.pdbx_strand_id
1 'polypeptide(L)'
;MMSDQPAGETQTLVEAALRVLNTADPLEKAHLGDLFASQWLEGSAAIVRPYDPSVHLTVPDRPARLSNVQLVAPGHMPKLGKAGSLQSRQAIVHSLAHTESWAIDLSWDIIARFGKQEAMPKDFFTDFVKVAQDEGRHFTLLAARLEELGSYYGSLPVHDGLWDSAMATSNHLLARLAVEHCVHERTRCASHNSLTIPEWG
;
A
#
# COMPACT_ATOMS: atom_id res chain seq x y z
N MET A 1 9.12 33.38 26.23
CA MET A 1 9.75 32.05 26.40
C MET A 1 9.70 31.39 25.04
N MET A 2 10.84 31.38 24.35
CA MET A 2 10.98 30.75 23.04
C MET A 2 10.97 29.25 23.26
N SER A 3 9.94 28.58 22.73
CA SER A 3 9.85 27.13 22.74
C SER A 3 10.92 26.58 21.81
N ASP A 4 11.91 25.94 22.41
CA ASP A 4 12.97 25.20 21.73
C ASP A 4 12.31 24.05 20.94
N GLN A 5 12.28 24.17 19.61
CA GLN A 5 11.93 23.07 18.72
C GLN A 5 13.18 22.19 18.60
N PRO A 6 13.15 20.89 18.93
CA PRO A 6 14.32 20.05 18.74
C PRO A 6 14.68 20.04 17.25
N ALA A 7 15.97 20.26 16.96
CA ALA A 7 16.53 20.21 15.62
C ALA A 7 16.07 18.93 14.91
N GLY A 8 15.50 19.08 13.71
CA GLY A 8 14.79 18.03 12.99
C GLY A 8 15.57 16.73 12.92
N GLU A 9 15.05 15.70 13.59
CA GLU A 9 15.60 14.35 13.52
C GLU A 9 15.48 13.85 12.08
N THR A 10 16.63 13.72 11.40
CA THR A 10 16.72 13.05 10.11
C THR A 10 16.37 11.58 10.30
N GLN A 11 15.28 11.12 9.69
CA GLN A 11 14.88 9.72 9.72
C GLN A 11 15.45 8.95 8.52
N THR A 12 15.51 7.64 8.64
CA THR A 12 15.85 6.71 7.55
C THR A 12 14.61 6.29 6.77
N LEU A 13 14.80 5.75 5.57
CA LEU A 13 13.68 5.25 4.77
C LEU A 13 12.99 4.05 5.44
N VAL A 14 13.73 3.20 6.16
CA VAL A 14 13.13 2.09 6.93
C VAL A 14 12.26 2.62 8.09
N GLU A 15 12.68 3.66 8.80
CA GLU A 15 11.84 4.28 9.83
C GLU A 15 10.58 4.90 9.22
N ALA A 16 10.70 5.56 8.06
CA ALA A 16 9.57 6.05 7.29
C ALA A 16 8.61 4.91 6.91
N ALA A 17 9.14 3.80 6.38
CA ALA A 17 8.37 2.61 6.02
C ALA A 17 7.58 2.05 7.20
N LEU A 18 8.21 1.97 8.37
CA LEU A 18 7.54 1.50 9.59
C LEU A 18 6.42 2.45 10.04
N ARG A 19 6.59 3.78 9.87
CA ARG A 19 5.50 4.73 10.14
C ARG A 19 4.32 4.49 9.21
N VAL A 20 4.56 4.24 7.92
CA VAL A 20 3.51 3.89 6.95
C VAL A 20 2.81 2.59 7.35
N LEU A 21 3.59 1.52 7.63
CA LEU A 21 3.04 0.21 8.00
C LEU A 21 2.23 0.25 9.30
N ASN A 22 2.58 1.11 10.26
CA ASN A 22 1.85 1.28 11.52
C ASN A 22 0.66 2.26 11.43
N THR A 23 0.45 2.90 10.27
CA THR A 23 -0.71 3.79 10.06
C THR A 23 -1.94 2.95 9.70
N ALA A 24 -3.02 3.08 10.48
CA ALA A 24 -4.22 2.24 10.30
C ALA A 24 -5.16 2.75 9.20
N ASP A 25 -5.33 4.07 9.11
CA ASP A 25 -6.17 4.72 8.12
C ASP A 25 -5.52 4.62 6.72
N PRO A 26 -6.23 4.12 5.71
CA PRO A 26 -5.64 3.86 4.40
C PRO A 26 -5.39 5.13 3.58
N LEU A 27 -6.17 6.20 3.78
CA LEU A 27 -5.94 7.49 3.13
C LEU A 27 -4.73 8.19 3.73
N GLU A 28 -4.64 8.23 5.06
CA GLU A 28 -3.47 8.78 5.75
C GLU A 28 -2.21 7.97 5.44
N LYS A 29 -2.34 6.64 5.32
CA LYS A 29 -1.25 5.77 4.88
C LYS A 29 -0.75 6.12 3.49
N ALA A 30 -1.65 6.28 2.53
CA ALA A 30 -1.30 6.67 1.16
C ALA A 30 -0.63 8.05 1.13
N HIS A 31 -1.16 9.00 1.91
CA HIS A 31 -0.60 10.34 2.05
C HIS A 31 0.82 10.33 2.66
N LEU A 32 1.04 9.61 3.77
CA LEU A 32 2.37 9.45 4.36
C LEU A 32 3.33 8.74 3.41
N GLY A 33 2.85 7.74 2.68
CA GLY A 33 3.61 7.04 1.65
C GLY A 33 4.11 8.01 0.57
N ASP A 34 3.22 8.82 0.00
CA ASP A 34 3.57 9.82 -1.01
C ASP A 34 4.53 10.90 -0.47
N LEU A 35 4.30 11.36 0.77
CA LEU A 35 5.16 12.32 1.46
C LEU A 35 6.60 11.79 1.58
N PHE A 36 6.77 10.57 2.08
CA PHE A 36 8.10 9.98 2.26
C PHE A 36 8.73 9.58 0.92
N ALA A 37 7.93 9.15 -0.05
CA ALA A 37 8.41 8.89 -1.39
C ALA A 37 8.98 10.15 -2.04
N SER A 38 8.24 11.26 -1.98
CA SER A 38 8.69 12.55 -2.51
C SER A 38 9.97 13.02 -1.82
N GLN A 39 10.04 12.95 -0.48
CA GLN A 39 11.25 13.29 0.26
C GLN A 39 12.47 12.45 -0.16
N TRP A 40 12.29 11.15 -0.41
CA TRP A 40 13.37 10.28 -0.86
C TRP A 40 13.81 10.58 -2.29
N LEU A 41 12.85 10.70 -3.22
CA LEU A 41 13.10 10.88 -4.64
C LEU A 41 13.69 12.26 -4.97
N GLU A 42 13.31 13.28 -4.23
CA GLU A 42 13.85 14.65 -4.35
C GLU A 42 15.20 14.82 -3.65
N GLY A 43 15.64 13.82 -2.86
CA GLY A 43 16.89 13.90 -2.10
C GLY A 43 16.80 14.89 -0.91
N SER A 44 15.63 14.96 -0.26
CA SER A 44 15.40 15.80 0.92
C SER A 44 16.35 15.45 2.06
N ALA A 45 16.75 16.48 2.82
CA ALA A 45 17.54 16.33 4.04
C ALA A 45 16.79 15.57 5.17
N ALA A 46 15.48 15.35 5.01
CA ALA A 46 14.67 14.60 5.96
C ALA A 46 14.91 13.08 5.89
N ILE A 47 15.20 12.53 4.71
CA ILE A 47 15.45 11.09 4.48
C ILE A 47 16.72 10.90 3.64
N VAL A 48 17.86 10.89 4.32
CA VAL A 48 19.17 10.94 3.65
C VAL A 48 19.73 9.54 3.33
N ARG A 49 19.32 8.53 4.09
CA ARG A 49 19.86 7.15 3.99
C ARG A 49 18.75 6.10 4.06
N PRO A 50 18.94 4.92 3.44
CA PRO A 50 17.90 3.89 3.43
C PRO A 50 17.66 3.29 4.82
N TYR A 51 18.72 3.01 5.57
CA TYR A 51 18.66 2.45 6.92
C TYR A 51 19.90 2.82 7.74
N ASP A 52 19.81 2.63 9.07
CA ASP A 52 20.96 2.68 9.97
C ASP A 52 21.44 1.26 10.30
N PRO A 53 22.71 0.89 10.03
CA PRO A 53 23.22 -0.43 10.32
C PRO A 53 23.28 -0.74 11.83
N SER A 54 23.38 0.27 12.69
CA SER A 54 23.44 0.12 14.16
C SER A 54 22.07 -0.05 14.82
N VAL A 55 20.99 0.38 14.16
CA VAL A 55 19.62 0.31 14.71
C VAL A 55 18.93 -0.96 14.23
N HIS A 56 18.39 -1.74 15.17
CA HIS A 56 17.52 -2.86 14.86
C HIS A 56 16.06 -2.47 15.09
N LEU A 57 15.26 -2.47 14.02
CA LEU A 57 13.84 -2.14 14.07
C LEU A 57 13.03 -3.39 13.75
N THR A 58 12.01 -3.66 14.56
CA THR A 58 11.11 -4.79 14.33
C THR A 58 10.05 -4.38 13.32
N VAL A 59 10.03 -5.08 12.18
CA VAL A 59 8.98 -4.91 11.17
C VAL A 59 7.75 -5.69 11.64
N PRO A 60 6.56 -5.06 11.71
CA PRO A 60 5.36 -5.75 12.16
C PRO A 60 4.99 -6.89 11.20
N ASP A 61 4.39 -7.97 11.71
CA ASP A 61 3.94 -9.08 10.86
C ASP A 61 2.79 -8.65 9.93
N ARG A 62 1.95 -7.73 10.37
CA ARG A 62 0.85 -7.18 9.57
C ARG A 62 0.86 -5.65 9.64
N PRO A 63 0.50 -4.95 8.56
CA PRO A 63 0.34 -3.51 8.61
C PRO A 63 -0.92 -3.21 9.40
N ALA A 64 -0.94 -2.06 10.04
CA ALA A 64 -2.14 -1.56 10.71
C ALA A 64 -3.29 -1.38 9.71
N ARG A 65 -4.49 -1.64 10.20
CA ARG A 65 -5.78 -1.51 9.49
C ARG A 65 -6.81 -0.96 10.47
N LEU A 66 -7.72 -0.14 9.98
CA LEU A 66 -8.88 0.27 10.77
C LEU A 66 -9.76 -0.94 11.09
N SER A 67 -10.35 -0.94 12.29
CA SER A 67 -11.19 -2.03 12.80
C SER A 67 -12.52 -2.21 12.05
N ASN A 68 -12.91 -1.23 11.24
CA ASN A 68 -14.13 -1.26 10.43
C ASN A 68 -13.96 -2.07 9.12
N VAL A 69 -12.75 -2.45 8.74
CA VAL A 69 -12.52 -3.32 7.58
C VAL A 69 -12.90 -4.75 7.94
N GLN A 70 -14.04 -5.21 7.43
CA GLN A 70 -14.51 -6.56 7.71
C GLN A 70 -13.76 -7.59 6.85
N LEU A 71 -12.95 -8.41 7.52
CA LEU A 71 -12.25 -9.53 6.89
C LEU A 71 -13.16 -10.76 6.83
N VAL A 72 -13.32 -11.33 5.63
CA VAL A 72 -14.08 -12.57 5.40
C VAL A 72 -13.23 -13.60 4.67
N ALA A 73 -13.49 -14.88 4.93
CA ALA A 73 -12.86 -15.94 4.15
C ALA A 73 -13.35 -15.90 2.68
N PRO A 74 -12.54 -16.35 1.69
CA PRO A 74 -12.89 -16.26 0.28
C PRO A 74 -14.27 -16.83 -0.10
N GLY A 75 -14.73 -17.87 0.60
CA GLY A 75 -16.05 -18.49 0.38
C GLY A 75 -17.26 -17.70 0.92
N HIS A 76 -17.05 -16.61 1.65
CA HIS A 76 -18.08 -15.78 2.27
C HIS A 76 -18.22 -14.40 1.62
N MET A 77 -17.57 -14.17 0.47
CA MET A 77 -17.72 -12.93 -0.28
C MET A 77 -19.17 -12.77 -0.75
N PRO A 78 -19.80 -11.59 -0.58
CA PRO A 78 -21.12 -11.32 -1.13
C PRO A 78 -21.13 -11.56 -2.64
N LYS A 79 -22.22 -12.13 -3.16
CA LYS A 79 -22.39 -12.27 -4.61
C LYS A 79 -22.36 -10.88 -5.23
N LEU A 80 -21.51 -10.69 -6.24
CA LEU A 80 -21.61 -9.49 -7.08
C LEU A 80 -23.04 -9.42 -7.62
N GLY A 81 -23.67 -8.24 -7.48
CA GLY A 81 -24.98 -7.98 -8.07
C GLY A 81 -24.95 -8.19 -9.59
N LYS A 82 -26.10 -8.02 -10.25
CA LYS A 82 -26.17 -8.13 -11.73
C LYS A 82 -25.06 -7.30 -12.39
N ALA A 83 -24.35 -7.88 -13.36
CA ALA A 83 -23.28 -7.19 -14.06
C ALA A 83 -23.78 -5.84 -14.61
N GLY A 84 -23.03 -4.76 -14.36
CA GLY A 84 -23.40 -3.40 -14.75
C GLY A 84 -24.27 -2.64 -13.75
N SER A 85 -24.80 -3.29 -12.70
CA SER A 85 -25.51 -2.61 -11.60
C SER A 85 -24.58 -1.69 -10.80
N LEU A 86 -25.15 -0.67 -10.14
CA LEU A 86 -24.40 0.21 -9.24
C LEU A 86 -23.62 -0.58 -8.18
N GLN A 87 -24.26 -1.59 -7.59
CA GLN A 87 -23.66 -2.47 -6.58
C GLN A 87 -22.46 -3.24 -7.15
N SER A 88 -22.57 -3.75 -8.38
CA SER A 88 -21.45 -4.43 -9.04
C SER A 88 -20.28 -3.48 -9.33
N ARG A 89 -20.56 -2.22 -9.73
CA ARG A 89 -19.53 -1.20 -9.95
C ARG A 89 -18.84 -0.81 -8.65
N GLN A 90 -19.59 -0.56 -7.58
CA GLN A 90 -19.06 -0.28 -6.24
C GLN A 90 -18.15 -1.43 -5.76
N ALA A 91 -18.57 -2.69 -5.93
CA ALA A 91 -17.77 -3.85 -5.56
C ALA A 91 -16.46 -3.96 -6.35
N ILE A 92 -16.48 -3.68 -7.65
CA ILE A 92 -15.26 -3.69 -8.49
C ILE A 92 -14.30 -2.58 -8.05
N VAL A 93 -14.78 -1.34 -7.92
CA VAL A 93 -13.95 -0.19 -7.52
C VAL A 93 -13.38 -0.39 -6.12
N HIS A 94 -14.18 -0.91 -5.18
CA HIS A 94 -13.73 -1.22 -3.82
C HIS A 94 -12.67 -2.33 -3.82
N SER A 95 -12.85 -3.40 -4.59
CA SER A 95 -11.84 -4.46 -4.72
C SER A 95 -10.52 -3.97 -5.33
N LEU A 96 -10.60 -3.06 -6.30
CA LEU A 96 -9.43 -2.40 -6.88
C LEU A 96 -8.72 -1.55 -5.82
N ALA A 97 -9.44 -0.65 -5.15
CA ALA A 97 -8.89 0.18 -4.08
C ALA A 97 -8.26 -0.68 -2.97
N HIS A 98 -8.87 -1.82 -2.64
CA HIS A 98 -8.30 -2.75 -1.70
C HIS A 98 -6.96 -3.27 -2.21
N THR A 99 -6.91 -3.77 -3.45
CA THR A 99 -5.67 -4.27 -4.05
C THR A 99 -4.56 -3.21 -4.09
N GLU A 100 -4.86 -1.96 -4.41
CA GLU A 100 -3.87 -0.87 -4.37
C GLU A 100 -3.37 -0.60 -2.95
N SER A 101 -4.27 -0.56 -1.97
CA SER A 101 -3.88 -0.43 -0.56
C SER A 101 -2.95 -1.56 -0.12
N TRP A 102 -3.14 -2.77 -0.63
CA TRP A 102 -2.23 -3.90 -0.40
C TRP A 102 -0.86 -3.70 -1.04
N ALA A 103 -0.82 -3.18 -2.26
CA ALA A 103 0.43 -2.92 -2.98
C ALA A 103 1.29 -1.85 -2.27
N ILE A 104 0.66 -0.81 -1.70
CA ILE A 104 1.33 0.17 -0.83
C ILE A 104 2.03 -0.56 0.33
N ASP A 105 1.30 -1.36 1.10
CA ASP A 105 1.86 -2.05 2.26
C ASP A 105 2.96 -3.04 1.90
N LEU A 106 2.81 -3.78 0.79
CA LEU A 106 3.83 -4.72 0.34
C LEU A 106 5.12 -4.01 -0.04
N SER A 107 5.03 -2.87 -0.71
CA SER A 107 6.20 -2.10 -1.12
C SER A 107 6.97 -1.56 0.08
N TRP A 108 6.26 -1.01 1.07
CA TRP A 108 6.88 -0.55 2.31
C TRP A 108 7.38 -1.69 3.20
N ASP A 109 6.71 -2.84 3.23
CA ASP A 109 7.20 -4.05 3.91
C ASP A 109 8.49 -4.57 3.28
N ILE A 110 8.60 -4.57 1.94
CA ILE A 110 9.82 -5.00 1.24
C ILE A 110 11.00 -4.08 1.61
N ILE A 111 10.78 -2.77 1.59
CA ILE A 111 11.75 -1.75 2.03
C ILE A 111 12.21 -2.01 3.46
N ALA A 112 11.26 -2.19 4.39
CA ALA A 112 11.56 -2.32 5.81
C ALA A 112 12.23 -3.66 6.16
N ARG A 113 11.76 -4.75 5.56
CA ARG A 113 12.14 -6.13 5.92
C ARG A 113 13.41 -6.59 5.23
N PHE A 114 13.53 -6.40 3.92
CA PHE A 114 14.62 -7.00 3.14
C PHE A 114 15.76 -6.03 2.87
N GLY A 115 15.49 -4.72 2.87
CA GLY A 115 16.49 -3.72 2.52
C GLY A 115 17.78 -3.84 3.33
N LYS A 116 17.67 -3.93 4.66
CA LYS A 116 18.81 -4.14 5.56
C LYS A 116 19.27 -5.60 5.57
N GLN A 117 18.34 -6.55 5.62
CA GLN A 117 18.64 -7.98 5.74
C GLN A 117 19.55 -8.50 4.61
N GLU A 118 19.27 -8.07 3.39
CA GLU A 118 19.97 -8.52 2.18
C GLU A 118 21.04 -7.53 1.70
N ALA A 119 21.34 -6.50 2.51
CA ALA A 119 22.28 -5.42 2.17
C ALA A 119 22.03 -4.80 0.77
N MET A 120 20.76 -4.52 0.46
CA MET A 120 20.35 -4.07 -0.88
C MET A 120 20.93 -2.70 -1.25
N PRO A 121 21.20 -2.44 -2.56
CA PRO A 121 21.66 -1.14 -3.03
C PRO A 121 20.56 -0.08 -2.94
N LYS A 122 20.94 1.21 -2.97
CA LYS A 122 20.00 2.34 -2.93
C LYS A 122 18.91 2.27 -4.02
N ASP A 123 19.24 1.75 -5.20
CA ASP A 123 18.31 1.66 -6.32
C ASP A 123 17.13 0.72 -6.02
N PHE A 124 17.37 -0.38 -5.31
CA PHE A 124 16.30 -1.28 -4.84
C PHE A 124 15.26 -0.54 -4.02
N PHE A 125 15.70 0.25 -3.03
CA PHE A 125 14.80 1.07 -2.22
C PHE A 125 14.04 2.08 -3.07
N THR A 126 14.74 2.72 -4.01
CA THR A 126 14.18 3.74 -4.89
C THR A 126 13.09 3.18 -5.80
N ASP A 127 13.27 1.96 -6.31
CA ASP A 127 12.29 1.31 -7.17
C ASP A 127 11.01 0.97 -6.38
N PHE A 128 11.14 0.40 -5.16
CA PHE A 128 9.96 0.15 -4.31
C PHE A 128 9.29 1.42 -3.81
N VAL A 129 10.03 2.51 -3.60
CA VAL A 129 9.45 3.82 -3.27
C VAL A 129 8.59 4.34 -4.41
N LYS A 130 9.06 4.24 -5.66
CA LYS A 130 8.27 4.66 -6.84
C LYS A 130 7.00 3.83 -6.99
N VAL A 131 7.12 2.51 -6.78
CA VAL A 131 5.97 1.60 -6.78
C VAL A 131 4.95 2.02 -5.71
N ALA A 132 5.39 2.18 -4.46
CA ALA A 132 4.51 2.58 -3.36
C ALA A 132 3.80 3.91 -3.63
N GLN A 133 4.50 4.87 -4.25
CA GLN A 133 3.93 6.16 -4.63
C GLN A 133 2.87 6.02 -5.72
N ASP A 134 3.11 5.20 -6.75
CA ASP A 134 2.17 5.01 -7.85
C ASP A 134 0.88 4.32 -7.37
N GLU A 135 1.01 3.28 -6.56
CA GLU A 135 -0.15 2.56 -6.00
C GLU A 135 -0.89 3.41 -4.95
N GLY A 136 -0.18 4.29 -4.22
CA GLY A 136 -0.79 5.32 -3.38
C GLY A 136 -1.68 6.28 -4.16
N ARG A 137 -1.22 6.73 -5.32
CA ARG A 137 -2.00 7.57 -6.25
C ARG A 137 -3.21 6.82 -6.80
N HIS A 138 -3.05 5.57 -7.25
CA HIS A 138 -4.15 4.74 -7.74
C HIS A 138 -5.21 4.51 -6.65
N PHE A 139 -4.78 4.14 -5.44
CA PHE A 139 -5.66 3.99 -4.29
C PHE A 139 -6.50 5.25 -4.05
N THR A 140 -5.85 6.42 -4.00
CA THR A 140 -6.51 7.69 -3.70
C THR A 140 -7.57 8.03 -4.76
N LEU A 141 -7.27 7.80 -6.04
CA LEU A 141 -8.22 7.99 -7.14
C LEU A 141 -9.42 7.03 -7.05
N LEU A 142 -9.18 5.77 -6.74
CA LEU A 142 -10.23 4.76 -6.61
C LEU A 142 -11.11 5.01 -5.38
N ALA A 143 -10.52 5.43 -4.26
CA ALA A 143 -11.24 5.81 -3.06
C ALA A 143 -12.18 7.00 -3.33
N ALA A 144 -11.68 8.05 -3.99
CA ALA A 144 -12.49 9.18 -4.41
C ALA A 144 -13.63 8.75 -5.37
N ARG A 145 -13.34 7.87 -6.33
CA ARG A 145 -14.36 7.34 -7.25
C ARG A 145 -15.43 6.54 -6.53
N LEU A 146 -15.08 5.83 -5.45
CA LEU A 146 -16.03 5.06 -4.66
C LEU A 146 -17.00 5.97 -3.90
N GLU A 147 -16.51 7.09 -3.37
CA GLU A 147 -17.33 8.16 -2.77
C GLU A 147 -18.31 8.76 -3.78
N GLU A 148 -17.87 9.05 -5.00
CA GLU A 148 -18.74 9.53 -6.08
C GLU A 148 -19.85 8.54 -6.44
N LEU A 149 -19.61 7.24 -6.26
CA LEU A 149 -20.60 6.18 -6.45
C LEU A 149 -21.53 6.00 -5.23
N GLY A 150 -21.40 6.81 -4.18
CA GLY A 150 -22.20 6.74 -2.95
C GLY A 150 -21.81 5.58 -2.02
N SER A 151 -20.54 5.18 -2.04
CA SER A 151 -19.95 4.14 -1.20
C SER A 151 -18.62 4.64 -0.62
N TYR A 152 -17.92 3.84 0.18
CA TYR A 152 -16.64 4.23 0.78
C TYR A 152 -15.72 3.02 0.97
N TYR A 153 -14.42 3.26 1.10
CA TYR A 153 -13.46 2.19 1.31
C TYR A 153 -13.70 1.50 2.67
N GLY A 154 -13.75 0.16 2.67
CA GLY A 154 -14.14 -0.63 3.86
C GLY A 154 -15.64 -0.85 4.03
N SER A 155 -16.49 -0.28 3.17
CA SER A 155 -17.95 -0.52 3.21
C SER A 155 -18.37 -1.95 2.80
N LEU A 156 -17.52 -2.64 2.05
CA LEU A 156 -17.70 -4.03 1.66
C LEU A 156 -16.67 -4.92 2.37
N PRO A 157 -17.03 -6.17 2.69
CA PRO A 157 -16.07 -7.11 3.26
C PRO A 157 -14.99 -7.46 2.23
N VAL A 158 -13.79 -7.72 2.74
CA VAL A 158 -12.61 -8.05 1.93
C VAL A 158 -11.97 -9.33 2.43
N HIS A 159 -11.17 -9.97 1.58
CA HIS A 159 -10.38 -11.13 1.98
C HIS A 159 -8.89 -10.77 2.14
N ASP A 160 -8.21 -11.47 3.03
CA ASP A 160 -6.77 -11.27 3.32
C ASP A 160 -5.86 -12.26 2.59
N GLY A 161 -6.38 -13.07 1.66
CA GLY A 161 -5.63 -14.17 1.04
C GLY A 161 -4.32 -13.75 0.36
N LEU A 162 -4.21 -12.46 0.00
CA LEU A 162 -3.00 -11.88 -0.54
C LEU A 162 -1.92 -11.63 0.54
N TRP A 163 -2.26 -11.17 1.75
CA TRP A 163 -1.28 -11.15 2.86
C TRP A 163 -0.92 -12.53 3.30
N ASP A 164 -1.88 -13.44 3.36
CA ASP A 164 -1.59 -14.77 3.88
C ASP A 164 -0.50 -15.42 3.01
N SER A 165 -0.55 -15.16 1.69
CA SER A 165 0.51 -15.50 0.74
C SER A 165 1.81 -14.70 0.98
N ALA A 166 1.72 -13.42 1.31
CA ALA A 166 2.87 -12.59 1.64
C ALA A 166 3.56 -13.09 2.94
N MET A 167 2.81 -13.31 4.01
CA MET A 167 3.28 -13.83 5.30
C MET A 167 3.97 -15.19 5.15
N ALA A 168 3.40 -16.09 4.36
CA ALA A 168 4.03 -17.38 4.05
C ALA A 168 5.40 -17.23 3.37
N THR A 169 5.66 -16.10 2.71
CA THR A 169 6.91 -15.80 1.99
C THR A 169 7.80 -14.76 2.70
N SER A 170 7.48 -14.38 3.94
CA SER A 170 8.18 -13.32 4.70
C SER A 170 9.68 -13.54 4.93
N ASN A 171 10.16 -14.78 4.82
CA ASN A 171 11.56 -15.13 5.01
C ASN A 171 12.37 -15.20 3.70
N HIS A 172 11.75 -14.98 2.54
CA HIS A 172 12.39 -15.14 1.24
C HIS A 172 12.06 -13.97 0.30
N LEU A 173 13.05 -13.11 0.04
CA LEU A 173 12.89 -11.95 -0.85
C LEU A 173 12.32 -12.34 -2.21
N LEU A 174 12.86 -13.37 -2.88
CA LEU A 174 12.37 -13.80 -4.20
C LEU A 174 10.90 -14.23 -4.18
N ALA A 175 10.47 -14.91 -3.12
CA ALA A 175 9.08 -15.32 -2.98
C ALA A 175 8.17 -14.11 -2.69
N ARG A 176 8.66 -13.11 -1.96
CA ARG A 176 7.94 -11.85 -1.74
C ARG A 176 7.82 -11.03 -3.03
N LEU A 177 8.86 -10.97 -3.84
CA LEU A 177 8.84 -10.33 -5.16
C LEU A 177 7.85 -11.02 -6.09
N ALA A 178 7.72 -12.34 -6.03
CA ALA A 178 6.69 -13.06 -6.79
C ALA A 178 5.27 -12.67 -6.37
N VAL A 179 5.02 -12.52 -5.06
CA VAL A 179 3.72 -12.04 -4.54
C VAL A 179 3.45 -10.61 -5.00
N GLU A 180 4.44 -9.73 -4.90
CA GLU A 180 4.36 -8.34 -5.37
C GLU A 180 4.05 -8.28 -6.88
N HIS A 181 4.74 -9.07 -7.70
CA HIS A 181 4.50 -9.12 -9.13
C HIS A 181 3.08 -9.61 -9.46
N CYS A 182 2.56 -10.59 -8.71
CA CYS A 182 1.18 -11.05 -8.88
C CYS A 182 0.16 -9.96 -8.53
N VAL A 183 0.46 -9.08 -7.57
CA VAL A 183 -0.39 -7.93 -7.23
C VAL A 183 -0.38 -6.92 -8.37
N HIS A 184 0.80 -6.53 -8.84
CA HIS A 184 0.96 -5.56 -9.92
C HIS A 184 0.30 -6.00 -11.23
N GLU A 185 0.43 -7.27 -11.58
CA GLU A 185 -0.22 -7.77 -12.80
C GLU A 185 -1.74 -7.70 -12.67
N ARG A 186 -2.29 -7.98 -11.48
CA ARG A 186 -3.73 -7.85 -11.22
C ARG A 186 -4.21 -6.41 -11.29
N THR A 187 -3.48 -5.46 -10.69
CA THR A 187 -3.83 -4.04 -10.73
C THR A 187 -3.75 -3.49 -12.15
N ARG A 188 -2.70 -3.82 -12.91
CA ARG A 188 -2.56 -3.38 -14.31
C ARG A 188 -3.58 -3.98 -15.26
N CYS A 189 -3.85 -5.29 -15.20
CA CYS A 189 -4.88 -5.90 -16.05
C CYS A 189 -6.27 -5.33 -15.72
N ALA A 190 -6.58 -5.13 -14.44
CA ALA A 190 -7.89 -4.67 -14.02
C ALA A 190 -8.11 -3.17 -14.26
N SER A 191 -7.07 -2.33 -14.13
CA SER A 191 -7.12 -0.90 -14.49
C SER A 191 -7.23 -0.68 -16.00
N HIS A 192 -6.48 -1.44 -16.82
CA HIS A 192 -6.62 -1.38 -18.29
C HIS A 192 -8.02 -1.79 -18.76
N ASN A 193 -8.63 -2.79 -18.11
CA ASN A 193 -9.98 -3.25 -18.46
C ASN A 193 -11.09 -2.32 -17.92
N SER A 194 -10.81 -1.52 -16.89
CA SER A 194 -11.78 -0.60 -16.26
C SER A 194 -11.77 0.81 -16.84
N LEU A 195 -10.69 1.22 -17.54
CA LEU A 195 -10.62 2.50 -18.26
C LEU A 195 -11.21 2.42 -19.67
N THR A 196 -11.54 1.22 -20.16
CA THR A 196 -12.34 0.98 -21.37
C THR A 196 -13.78 0.60 -21.03
N ILE A 197 -14.44 1.36 -20.15
CA ILE A 197 -15.91 1.35 -20.11
C ILE A 197 -16.35 2.41 -21.12
N PRO A 198 -16.90 2.03 -22.28
CA PRO A 198 -17.38 3.03 -23.23
C PRO A 198 -18.61 3.69 -22.62
N GLU A 199 -18.69 5.01 -22.76
CA GLU A 199 -19.93 5.76 -22.61
C GLU A 199 -21.01 5.07 -23.45
N TRP A 200 -22.01 4.48 -22.81
CA TRP A 200 -23.21 3.99 -23.49
C TRP A 200 -24.44 4.40 -22.70
N GLY A 201 -25.20 5.34 -23.29
CA GLY A 201 -26.63 5.55 -23.08
C GLY A 201 -27.01 6.57 -22.05
#